data_AF-A0A2E7FCI2-F1
#
_entry.id   AF-A0A2E7FCI2-F1
#
_cell.length_a   1.000
_cell.length_b   1.000
_cell.length_c   1.000
_cell.angle_alpha   90.00
_cell.angle_beta   90.00
_cell.angle_gamma   90.00
#
_symmetry.space_group_name_H-M   'P 1'
#
loop_
_entity.id
_entity.type
_entity.pdbx_description
1 polymer ?
#
loop_
_entity_poly.entity_id
_entity_poly.type
_entity_poly.pdbx_seq_one_letter_code
_entity_poly.pdbx_strand_id
1 'polypeptide(L)'
;MNPAIIPAGIFVLISIIGLAKKHREIFLTGYMLYGILVFVVEFGGYMGGGEKYQLFVAFMWLCQAIMCIPKKAPYDSPSVREARIKILACLSLINITGFLEPGISPAPEITFWYHVILSILPLIVIYLLSIGKIVMEK
;
A
#
# COMPACT_ATOMS: atom_id res chain seq x y z
N MET A 1 -11.61 9.23 18.55
CA MET A 1 -10.53 8.54 17.80
C MET A 1 -11.12 8.13 16.46
N ASN A 2 -10.47 8.43 15.32
CA ASN A 2 -11.01 8.02 14.01
C ASN A 2 -11.05 6.48 13.96
N PRO A 3 -12.22 5.84 13.75
CA PRO A 3 -12.35 4.38 13.80
C PRO A 3 -11.49 3.69 12.74
N ALA A 4 -11.05 4.39 11.68
CA ALA A 4 -10.18 3.85 10.64
C ALA A 4 -8.74 3.58 11.10
N ILE A 5 -8.28 4.14 12.24
CA ILE A 5 -6.89 3.96 12.70
C ILE A 5 -6.57 2.48 13.01
N ILE A 6 -7.50 1.82 13.71
CA ILE A 6 -7.33 0.42 14.13
C ILE A 6 -7.20 -0.51 12.91
N PRO A 7 -8.15 -0.52 11.94
CA PRO A 7 -8.00 -1.34 10.75
C PRO A 7 -6.77 -0.93 9.91
N ALA A 8 -6.42 0.36 9.81
CA ALA A 8 -5.20 0.79 9.13
C ALA A 8 -3.95 0.13 9.72
N GLY A 9 -3.82 0.15 11.06
CA GLY A 9 -2.71 -0.50 11.76
C GLY A 9 -2.68 -2.02 11.54
N ILE A 10 -3.84 -2.68 11.58
CA ILE A 10 -3.95 -4.12 11.28
C ILE A 10 -3.48 -4.42 9.85
N PHE A 11 -3.86 -3.61 8.86
CA PHE A 11 -3.47 -3.83 7.47
C PHE A 11 -1.97 -3.62 7.24
N VAL A 12 -1.36 -2.65 7.92
CA VAL A 12 0.11 -2.49 7.95
C VAL A 12 0.77 -3.73 8.54
N LEU A 13 0.26 -4.25 9.66
CA LEU A 13 0.78 -5.47 10.29
C LEU A 13 0.65 -6.68 9.37
N ILE A 14 -0.46 -6.82 8.63
CA ILE A 14 -0.62 -7.88 7.62
C ILE A 14 0.50 -7.79 6.58
N SER A 15 0.80 -6.59 6.05
CA SER A 15 1.90 -6.40 5.10
C SER A 15 3.26 -6.80 5.72
N ILE A 16 3.54 -6.38 6.95
CA ILE A 16 4.77 -6.74 7.67
C ILE A 16 4.88 -8.26 7.86
N ILE A 17 3.81 -8.92 8.29
CA ILE A 17 3.76 -10.37 8.47
C ILE A 17 3.99 -11.08 7.14
N GLY A 18 3.37 -10.59 6.05
CA GLY A 18 3.58 -11.11 4.71
C GLY A 18 5.05 -11.03 4.28
N LEU A 19 5.69 -9.89 4.49
CA LEU A 19 7.12 -9.72 4.22
C LEU A 19 7.98 -10.65 5.06
N ALA A 20 7.76 -10.70 6.37
CA ALA A 20 8.52 -11.51 7.31
C ALA A 20 8.41 -13.01 7.00
N LYS A 21 7.21 -13.47 6.63
CA LYS A 21 6.94 -14.85 6.20
C LYS A 21 7.33 -15.12 4.75
N LYS A 22 7.78 -14.09 4.01
CA LYS A 22 8.05 -14.15 2.57
C LYS A 22 6.84 -14.63 1.76
N HIS A 23 5.64 -14.32 2.25
CA HIS A 23 4.37 -14.74 1.69
C HIS A 23 3.73 -13.57 0.96
N ARG A 24 3.79 -13.62 -0.37
CA ARG A 24 3.41 -12.48 -1.23
C ARG A 24 1.95 -12.11 -1.11
N GLU A 25 1.08 -13.10 -1.09
CA GLU A 25 -0.36 -12.86 -1.06
C GLU A 25 -0.74 -12.10 0.19
N ILE A 26 -0.19 -12.50 1.34
CA ILE A 26 -0.38 -11.79 2.62
C ILE A 26 0.18 -10.37 2.53
N PHE A 27 1.40 -10.20 1.99
CA PHE A 27 2.01 -8.88 1.83
C PHE A 27 1.12 -7.94 1.01
N LEU A 28 0.69 -8.37 -0.19
CA LEU A 28 -0.14 -7.56 -1.07
C LEU A 28 -1.55 -7.37 -0.52
N THR A 29 -2.09 -8.33 0.22
CA THR A 29 -3.41 -8.20 0.88
C THR A 29 -3.41 -7.03 1.85
N GLY A 30 -2.36 -6.85 2.65
CA GLY A 30 -2.26 -5.69 3.55
C GLY A 30 -2.31 -4.36 2.80
N TYR A 31 -1.54 -4.21 1.71
CA TYR A 31 -1.58 -3.02 0.86
C TYR A 31 -2.94 -2.80 0.18
N MET A 32 -3.57 -3.87 -0.29
CA MET A 32 -4.87 -3.82 -0.93
C MET A 32 -5.93 -3.32 0.05
N LEU A 33 -6.00 -3.92 1.24
CA LEU A 33 -6.96 -3.54 2.28
C LEU A 33 -6.71 -2.10 2.77
N TYR A 34 -5.45 -1.70 2.92
CA TYR A 34 -5.09 -0.32 3.25
C TYR A 34 -5.52 0.66 2.14
N GLY A 35 -5.32 0.30 0.86
CA GLY A 35 -5.79 1.08 -0.29
C GLY A 35 -7.30 1.28 -0.30
N ILE A 36 -8.06 0.19 -0.09
CA ILE A 36 -9.53 0.24 0.00
C ILE A 36 -9.98 1.12 1.16
N LEU A 37 -9.34 1.00 2.33
CA LEU A 37 -9.68 1.79 3.51
C LEU A 37 -9.55 3.30 3.24
N VAL A 38 -8.39 3.73 2.73
CA VAL A 38 -8.16 5.15 2.44
C VAL A 38 -9.08 5.62 1.32
N PHE A 39 -9.32 4.81 0.28
CA PHE A 39 -10.31 5.14 -0.75
C PHE A 39 -11.68 5.42 -0.14
N VAL A 40 -12.19 4.55 0.74
CA VAL A 40 -13.52 4.74 1.36
C VAL A 40 -13.55 6.00 2.23
N VAL A 41 -12.50 6.26 3.01
CA VAL A 41 -12.41 7.44 3.88
C VAL A 41 -12.41 8.73 3.06
N GLU A 42 -11.54 8.82 2.07
CA GLU A 42 -11.35 10.04 1.26
C GLU A 42 -12.50 10.25 0.28
N PHE A 43 -13.02 9.19 -0.32
CA PHE A 43 -14.23 9.27 -1.15
C PHE A 43 -15.45 9.68 -0.33
N GLY A 44 -15.59 9.16 0.89
CA GLY A 44 -16.64 9.58 1.83
C GLY A 44 -16.52 11.05 2.21
N GLY A 45 -15.30 11.52 2.47
CA GLY A 45 -15.00 12.95 2.68
C GLY A 45 -15.44 13.80 1.50
N TYR A 46 -15.05 13.39 0.28
CA TYR A 46 -15.47 14.07 -0.95
C TYR A 46 -16.99 14.12 -1.12
N MET A 47 -17.70 13.02 -0.87
CA MET A 47 -19.16 12.99 -0.98
C MET A 47 -19.85 13.91 0.04
N GLY A 48 -19.21 14.18 1.18
CA GLY A 48 -19.72 15.09 2.20
C GLY A 48 -19.36 16.57 1.99
N GLY A 49 -18.17 16.86 1.42
CA GLY A 49 -17.62 18.23 1.32
C GLY A 49 -17.39 18.76 -0.11
N GLY A 50 -17.37 17.89 -1.12
CA GLY A 50 -17.13 18.25 -2.52
C GLY A 50 -15.67 18.61 -2.87
N GLU A 51 -14.72 18.38 -1.96
CA GLU A 51 -13.33 18.75 -2.16
C GLU A 51 -12.62 17.83 -3.17
N LYS A 52 -12.34 18.35 -4.37
CA LYS A 52 -11.71 17.60 -5.47
C LYS A 52 -10.38 16.93 -5.10
N TYR A 53 -9.66 17.48 -4.13
CA TYR A 53 -8.42 16.89 -3.64
C TYR A 53 -8.67 15.52 -2.97
N GLN A 54 -9.68 15.42 -2.10
CA GLN A 54 -10.05 14.14 -1.47
C GLN A 54 -10.43 13.09 -2.53
N LEU A 55 -11.08 13.51 -3.60
CA LEU A 55 -11.38 12.62 -4.73
C LEU A 55 -10.11 12.13 -5.43
N PHE A 56 -9.13 13.01 -5.65
CA PHE A 56 -7.83 12.65 -6.23
C PHE A 56 -7.08 11.64 -5.34
N VAL A 57 -7.02 11.90 -4.03
CA VAL A 57 -6.44 10.97 -3.05
C VAL A 57 -7.19 9.64 -3.06
N ALA A 58 -8.52 9.64 -3.07
CA ALA A 58 -9.30 8.41 -3.14
C ALA A 58 -8.89 7.56 -4.35
N PHE A 59 -8.84 8.15 -5.55
CA PHE A 59 -8.47 7.42 -6.76
C PHE A 59 -7.01 6.92 -6.75
N MET A 60 -6.08 7.68 -6.18
CA MET A 60 -4.70 7.20 -6.00
C MET A 60 -4.63 5.93 -5.14
N TRP A 61 -5.40 5.87 -4.05
CA TRP A 61 -5.42 4.70 -3.17
C TRP A 61 -6.23 3.54 -3.75
N LEU A 62 -7.20 3.82 -4.60
CA LEU A 62 -7.85 2.81 -5.43
C LEU A 62 -6.86 2.19 -6.43
N CYS A 63 -5.96 2.97 -7.04
CA CYS A 63 -4.89 2.44 -7.88
C CYS A 63 -3.98 1.49 -7.09
N GLN A 64 -3.58 1.87 -5.87
CA GLN A 64 -2.84 0.96 -4.98
C GLN A 64 -3.63 -0.34 -4.74
N ALA A 65 -4.92 -0.24 -4.39
CA ALA A 65 -5.75 -1.42 -4.15
C ALA A 65 -5.79 -2.36 -5.37
N ILE A 66 -5.99 -1.82 -6.57
CA ILE A 66 -6.05 -2.58 -7.82
C ILE A 66 -4.71 -3.25 -8.13
N MET A 67 -3.59 -2.52 -7.99
CA MET A 67 -2.25 -3.07 -8.22
C MET A 67 -1.88 -4.18 -7.24
N CYS A 68 -2.50 -4.18 -6.05
CA CYS A 68 -2.24 -5.12 -4.98
C CYS A 68 -3.24 -6.29 -4.91
N ILE A 69 -4.15 -6.44 -5.88
CA ILE A 69 -5.05 -7.61 -5.92
C ILE A 69 -4.18 -8.89 -5.88
N PRO A 70 -4.32 -9.72 -4.82
CA PRO A 70 -3.48 -10.89 -4.65
C PRO A 70 -3.77 -11.88 -5.78
N LYS A 71 -2.73 -12.26 -6.51
CA LYS A 71 -2.78 -13.28 -7.55
C LYS A 71 -1.65 -14.29 -7.36
N LYS A 72 -1.99 -15.58 -7.44
CA LYS A 72 -1.05 -16.68 -7.61
C LYS A 72 -0.43 -16.59 -9.00
N ALA A 73 0.67 -15.86 -9.09
CA ALA A 73 1.47 -15.77 -10.30
C ALA A 73 2.92 -16.08 -9.89
N PRO A 74 3.50 -17.16 -10.41
CA PRO A 74 4.88 -17.52 -10.10
C PRO A 74 5.86 -16.59 -10.86
N TYR A 75 7.13 -16.51 -10.41
CA TYR A 75 8.15 -15.60 -10.98
C TYR A 75 9.01 -16.30 -12.04
N ASP A 76 8.35 -16.88 -13.03
CA ASP A 76 9.00 -17.83 -13.96
C ASP A 76 9.78 -17.11 -15.05
N SER A 77 9.56 -15.80 -15.21
CA SER A 77 10.16 -15.01 -16.27
C SER A 77 10.76 -13.69 -15.77
N PRO A 78 11.91 -13.26 -16.36
CA PRO A 78 12.51 -11.97 -16.08
C PRO A 78 11.56 -10.78 -16.26
N SER A 79 10.64 -10.85 -17.23
CA SER A 79 9.65 -9.80 -17.50
C SER A 79 8.63 -9.67 -16.36
N VAL A 80 8.22 -10.78 -15.75
CA VAL A 80 7.34 -10.76 -14.57
C VAL A 80 8.05 -10.16 -13.36
N ARG A 81 9.36 -10.42 -13.19
CA ARG A 81 10.17 -9.79 -12.13
C ARG A 81 10.25 -8.27 -12.31
N GLU A 82 10.55 -7.80 -13.51
CA GLU A 82 10.67 -6.38 -13.82
C GLU A 82 9.34 -5.63 -13.61
N ALA A 83 8.23 -6.18 -14.11
CA ALA A 83 6.90 -5.60 -13.92
C ALA A 83 6.57 -5.41 -12.44
N ARG A 84 7.00 -6.34 -11.58
CA ARG A 84 6.75 -6.27 -10.14
C ARG A 84 7.63 -5.27 -9.42
N ILE A 85 8.89 -5.13 -9.83
CA ILE A 85 9.75 -4.06 -9.31
C ILE A 85 9.09 -2.71 -9.58
N LYS A 86 8.54 -2.51 -10.79
CA LYS A 86 7.79 -1.29 -11.14
C LYS A 86 6.55 -1.11 -10.27
N ILE A 87 5.73 -2.15 -10.09
CA ILE A 87 4.55 -2.08 -9.21
C ILE A 87 4.95 -1.72 -7.78
N LEU A 88 5.95 -2.40 -7.21
CA LEU A 88 6.43 -2.14 -5.84
C LEU A 88 6.96 -0.71 -5.69
N ALA A 89 7.67 -0.19 -6.69
CA ALA A 89 8.13 1.19 -6.70
C ALA A 89 6.95 2.17 -6.73
N CYS A 90 5.91 1.89 -7.52
CA CYS A 90 4.67 2.68 -7.50
C CYS A 90 4.00 2.65 -6.12
N LEU A 91 3.97 1.50 -5.42
CA LEU A 91 3.44 1.42 -4.06
C LEU A 91 4.22 2.30 -3.08
N SER A 92 5.56 2.33 -3.21
CA SER A 92 6.39 3.22 -2.41
C SER A 92 6.05 4.70 -2.65
N LEU A 93 5.89 5.09 -3.92
CA LEU A 93 5.54 6.46 -4.29
C LEU A 93 4.13 6.85 -3.84
N ILE A 94 3.13 5.97 -3.99
CA ILE A 94 1.77 6.26 -3.50
C ILE A 94 1.76 6.43 -1.97
N ASN A 95 2.54 5.64 -1.24
CA ASN A 95 2.57 5.79 0.21
C ASN A 95 3.38 6.99 0.68
N ILE A 96 4.43 7.41 -0.04
CA ILE A 96 5.14 8.64 0.34
C ILE A 96 4.25 9.88 0.22
N THR A 97 3.35 9.93 -0.75
CA THR A 97 2.38 11.05 -0.85
C THR A 97 1.44 11.10 0.35
N GLY A 98 1.09 9.95 0.93
CA GLY A 98 0.30 9.90 2.17
C GLY A 98 1.04 10.41 3.41
N PHE A 99 2.37 10.39 3.42
CA PHE A 99 3.19 11.01 4.48
C PHE A 99 3.43 12.50 4.24
N LEU A 100 3.69 12.88 2.99
CA LEU A 100 4.01 14.26 2.61
C LEU A 100 2.83 15.22 2.72
N GLU A 101 1.62 14.70 2.95
CA GLU A 101 0.41 15.49 3.01
C GLU A 101 -0.28 15.53 4.39
N PRO A 102 0.39 16.01 5.45
CA PRO A 102 -0.26 16.18 6.75
C PRO A 102 -1.22 17.38 6.81
N GLY A 103 -1.29 18.21 5.76
CA GLY A 103 -2.10 19.44 5.74
C GLY A 103 -3.51 19.31 5.15
N ILE A 104 -3.92 18.16 4.60
CA ILE A 104 -5.06 18.13 3.66
C ILE A 104 -6.17 17.12 4.01
N SER A 105 -5.90 16.12 4.84
CA SER A 105 -6.96 15.28 5.44
C SER A 105 -6.80 15.31 6.95
N PRO A 106 -7.89 15.46 7.74
CA PRO A 106 -7.84 15.40 9.20
C PRO A 106 -7.57 13.96 9.66
N ALA A 107 -6.42 13.44 9.27
CA ALA A 107 -5.94 12.12 9.58
C ALA A 107 -5.13 12.19 10.87
N PRO A 108 -5.34 11.27 11.82
CA PRO A 108 -4.55 11.19 13.03
C PRO A 108 -3.07 10.97 12.72
N GLU A 109 -2.17 11.59 13.48
CA GLU A 109 -0.73 11.60 13.20
C GLU A 109 -0.13 10.20 12.96
N ILE A 110 -0.60 9.20 13.70
CA ILE A 110 -0.15 7.81 13.55
C ILE A 110 -0.33 7.26 12.13
N THR A 111 -1.30 7.75 11.36
CA THR A 111 -1.54 7.32 9.98
C THR A 111 -0.44 7.78 9.03
N PHE A 112 0.22 8.91 9.30
CA PHE A 112 1.41 9.33 8.53
C PHE A 112 2.56 8.35 8.70
N TRP A 113 2.76 7.83 9.91
CA TRP A 113 3.78 6.81 10.17
C TRP A 113 3.45 5.47 9.51
N TYR A 114 2.17 5.09 9.41
CA TYR A 114 1.75 3.94 8.61
C TYR A 114 2.14 4.10 7.14
N HIS A 115 1.96 5.28 6.57
CA HIS A 115 2.40 5.59 5.21
C HIS A 115 3.92 5.51 5.05
N VAL A 116 4.70 6.00 6.02
CA VAL A 116 6.17 5.84 6.01
C VAL A 116 6.56 4.37 6.00
N ILE A 117 5.93 3.54 6.84
CA ILE A 117 6.20 2.10 6.86
C ILE A 117 5.86 1.51 5.49
N LEU A 118 4.66 1.78 4.97
CA LEU A 118 4.21 1.24 3.69
C LEU A 118 4.97 1.81 2.48
N SER A 119 5.69 2.92 2.61
CA SER A 119 6.58 3.39 1.54
C SER A 119 7.90 2.64 1.52
N ILE A 120 8.36 2.13 2.66
CA ILE A 120 9.65 1.45 2.81
C ILE A 120 9.56 -0.06 2.50
N LEU A 121 8.51 -0.76 2.95
CA LEU A 121 8.42 -2.22 2.74
C LEU A 121 8.59 -2.69 1.28
N PRO A 122 8.02 -2.00 0.25
CA PRO A 122 8.19 -2.43 -1.13
C PRO A 122 9.63 -2.27 -1.61
N LEU A 123 10.37 -1.28 -1.10
CA LEU A 123 11.80 -1.09 -1.39
C LEU A 123 12.63 -2.26 -0.84
N ILE A 124 12.29 -2.76 0.35
CA ILE A 124 12.91 -3.96 0.90
C ILE A 124 12.66 -5.16 -0.03
N VAL A 125 11.42 -5.33 -0.51
CA VAL A 125 11.08 -6.41 -1.46
C VAL A 125 11.86 -6.25 -2.78
N ILE A 126 11.96 -5.03 -3.32
CA ILE A 126 12.75 -4.75 -4.54
C ILE A 126 14.22 -5.13 -4.33
N TYR A 127 14.82 -4.73 -3.22
CA TYR A 127 16.19 -5.07 -2.89
C TYR A 127 16.40 -6.60 -2.85
N LEU A 128 15.51 -7.31 -2.16
CA LEU A 128 15.53 -8.77 -2.06
C LEU A 128 15.40 -9.46 -3.43
N LEU A 129 14.45 -9.01 -4.27
CA LEU A 129 14.27 -9.49 -5.65
C LEU A 129 15.50 -9.23 -6.53
N SER A 130 16.19 -8.10 -6.31
CA SER A 130 17.35 -7.68 -7.11
C SER A 130 18.60 -8.51 -6.82
N ILE A 131 18.81 -8.89 -5.56
CA ILE A 131 19.96 -9.72 -5.14
C ILE A 131 19.71 -11.23 -5.26
N GLY A 132 18.57 -11.64 -5.86
CA GLY A 132 18.19 -13.04 -6.00
C GLY A 132 17.85 -13.75 -4.69
N LYS A 133 17.79 -13.03 -3.56
CA LYS A 133 17.36 -13.57 -2.28
C LYS A 133 15.87 -13.35 -2.15
N ILE A 134 15.12 -14.44 -2.32
CA ILE A 134 13.67 -14.57 -2.10
C ILE A 134 12.85 -14.32 -3.35
N VAL A 135 12.23 -15.40 -3.77
CA VAL A 135 10.97 -15.36 -4.48
C VAL A 135 9.89 -15.36 -3.40
N MET A 136 9.12 -14.28 -3.27
CA MET A 136 7.97 -14.24 -2.36
C MET A 136 6.91 -15.18 -2.94
N GLU A 137 7.05 -16.48 -2.66
CA GLU A 137 6.43 -17.57 -3.43
C GLU A 137 5.77 -18.66 -2.58
N LYS A 138 5.80 -18.53 -1.26
CA LYS A 138 4.82 -19.25 -0.44
C LYS A 138 3.55 -18.43 -0.30
#